data_AF-A0A957VVQ2-F1
#
_entry.id   AF-A0A957VVQ2-F1
#
_cell.length_a   1.000
_cell.length_b   1.000
_cell.length_c   1.000
_cell.angle_alpha   90.00
_cell.angle_beta   90.00
_cell.angle_gamma   90.00
#
_symmetry.space_group_name_H-M   'P 1'
#
loop_
_entity.id
_entity.type
_entity.pdbx_description
1 polymer ?
#
loop_
_entity_poly.entity_id
_entity_poly.type
_entity_poly.pdbx_seq_one_letter_code
_entity_poly.pdbx_strand_id
1 'polypeptide(L)'
;HPPALVSFSIAREIPDTNIIPQAQQICGQVGYAPYALPGSEQLGANIAATFGQGYNVVLLENHGIATGGSSLLSAFQRLETLDFCARTLIKAKLLGQVTTLSPSQLAPFAENHNNLPGFVASLPSSRERELRQQIVDIVHRAYDRYLMISTEGVVSARLDDRSFLITPTGMDRRSVEIEDIVLIRDGQGEAGKRPSRSLRLHDAIYRQHPHLNCIMTAQSPHATAYAITTARFDTKTIPESYILLRDIPVIPHGTQYTDPQRIADTLSARQPVLLIQNDCVLTSGRTVLEAFDRLEVAEFSARSLIETAAIGALVPIGEAEIRDLEVAFSLVV
;
A
#
# COMPACT_ATOMS: atom_id res chain seq x y z
N HIS A 1 -0.38 22.30 0.07
CA HIS A 1 0.14 22.25 1.46
C HIS A 1 -0.48 21.08 2.21
N PRO A 2 0.02 19.85 2.04
CA PRO A 2 -0.56 18.70 2.73
C PRO A 2 -0.37 18.83 4.26
N PRO A 3 -1.43 18.74 5.09
CA PRO A 3 -1.35 19.03 6.52
C PRO A 3 -0.31 18.20 7.29
N ALA A 4 -0.10 16.94 6.91
CA ALA A 4 0.90 16.09 7.53
C ALA A 4 2.32 16.65 7.31
N LEU A 5 2.66 17.02 6.08
CA LEU A 5 3.95 17.61 5.75
C LEU A 5 4.17 18.97 6.41
N VAL A 6 3.12 19.80 6.47
CA VAL A 6 3.18 21.06 7.21
C VAL A 6 3.43 20.82 8.70
N SER A 7 2.83 19.77 9.28
CA SER A 7 3.09 19.42 10.69
C SER A 7 4.56 19.07 10.93
N PHE A 8 5.18 18.30 10.02
CA PHE A 8 6.63 18.04 10.06
C PHE A 8 7.45 19.32 9.90
N SER A 9 7.08 20.20 8.97
CA SER A 9 7.83 21.44 8.74
C SER A 9 7.72 22.46 9.89
N ILE A 10 6.60 22.48 10.61
CA ILE A 10 6.44 23.26 11.85
C ILE A 10 7.34 22.68 12.95
N ALA A 11 7.40 21.35 13.05
CA ALA A 11 8.23 20.66 14.03
C ALA A 11 9.74 20.70 13.69
N ARG A 12 10.12 21.21 12.51
CA ARG A 12 11.50 21.16 11.97
C ARG A 12 12.05 19.74 11.85
N GLU A 13 11.16 18.82 11.52
CA GLU A 13 11.45 17.40 11.32
C GLU A 13 11.26 17.03 9.85
N ILE A 14 11.96 15.98 9.41
CA ILE A 14 11.85 15.45 8.05
C ILE A 14 11.18 14.06 8.13
N PRO A 15 10.12 13.79 7.35
CA PRO A 15 9.57 12.44 7.24
C PRO A 15 10.63 11.46 6.74
N ASP A 16 10.92 10.41 7.50
CA ASP A 16 11.89 9.37 7.11
C ASP A 16 11.29 8.47 6.04
N THR A 17 11.80 8.57 4.82
CA THR A 17 11.37 7.78 3.66
C THR A 17 11.85 6.33 3.71
N ASN A 18 12.74 5.96 4.64
CA ASN A 18 13.22 4.58 4.81
C ASN A 18 12.21 3.67 5.53
N ILE A 19 11.03 4.15 5.91
CA ILE A 19 9.98 3.30 6.48
C ILE A 19 9.41 2.31 5.46
N ILE A 20 9.48 2.63 4.17
CA ILE A 20 8.86 1.86 3.09
C ILE A 20 9.73 1.99 1.82
N PRO A 21 10.06 0.89 1.12
CA PRO A 21 10.97 0.94 -0.03
C PRO A 21 10.49 1.84 -1.17
N GLN A 22 9.19 1.83 -1.44
CA GLN A 22 8.56 2.66 -2.45
C GLN A 22 8.72 4.16 -2.14
N ALA A 23 8.58 4.58 -0.89
CA ALA A 23 8.78 5.97 -0.49
C ALA A 23 10.22 6.42 -0.72
N GLN A 24 11.18 5.58 -0.34
CA GLN A 24 12.59 5.83 -0.58
C GLN A 24 12.94 5.89 -2.08
N GLN A 25 12.39 4.99 -2.90
CA GLN A 25 12.66 4.99 -4.34
C GLN A 25 12.10 6.23 -5.05
N ILE A 26 10.90 6.68 -4.67
CA ILE A 26 10.23 7.79 -5.34
C ILE A 26 10.76 9.15 -4.86
N CYS A 27 10.86 9.34 -3.54
CA CYS A 27 11.22 10.63 -2.95
C CYS A 27 12.75 10.77 -2.77
N GLY A 28 13.45 9.68 -2.47
CA GLY A 28 14.84 9.73 -2.01
C GLY A 28 14.97 10.49 -0.68
N GLN A 29 16.16 11.03 -0.42
CA GLN A 29 16.34 11.95 0.69
C GLN A 29 15.56 13.25 0.45
N VAL A 30 14.99 13.80 1.53
CA VAL A 30 14.22 15.03 1.51
C VAL A 30 15.10 16.18 2.01
N GLY A 31 15.24 17.22 1.20
CA GLY A 31 15.91 18.45 1.58
C GLY A 31 15.02 19.35 2.45
N TYR A 32 15.63 20.30 3.15
CA TYR A 32 14.92 21.25 4.01
C TYR A 32 15.38 22.68 3.72
N ALA A 33 14.46 23.52 3.25
CA ALA A 33 14.74 24.93 2.95
C ALA A 33 14.33 25.82 4.14
N PRO A 34 15.22 26.72 4.60
CA PRO A 34 14.92 27.63 5.70
C PRO A 34 13.87 28.65 5.31
N TYR A 35 13.16 29.15 6.33
CA TYR A 35 12.10 30.12 6.15
C TYR A 35 12.60 31.40 5.48
N ALA A 36 11.77 31.95 4.60
CA ALA A 36 11.87 33.29 4.06
C ALA A 36 10.47 33.80 3.72
N LEU A 37 10.32 35.11 3.53
CA LEU A 37 9.03 35.74 3.23
C LEU A 37 8.37 35.06 2.00
N PRO A 38 7.13 34.54 2.10
CA PRO A 38 6.42 33.97 0.95
C PRO A 38 6.35 34.95 -0.22
N GLY A 39 6.71 34.47 -1.42
CA GLY A 39 6.77 35.29 -2.63
C GLY A 39 8.06 36.11 -2.81
N SER A 40 8.99 36.09 -1.85
CA SER A 40 10.29 36.76 -1.99
C SER A 40 11.27 35.98 -2.86
N GLU A 41 12.20 36.71 -3.51
CA GLU A 41 13.34 36.10 -4.23
C GLU A 41 14.20 35.24 -3.31
N GLN A 42 14.35 35.62 -2.03
CA GLN A 42 15.12 34.86 -1.05
C GLN A 42 14.53 33.46 -0.81
N LEU A 43 13.20 33.32 -0.75
CA LEU A 43 12.56 32.01 -0.64
C LEU A 43 12.85 31.16 -1.88
N GLY A 44 12.74 31.75 -3.07
CA GLY A 44 13.11 31.09 -4.32
C GLY A 44 14.56 30.63 -4.33
N ALA A 45 15.49 31.48 -3.86
CA ALA A 45 16.91 31.16 -3.75
C ALA A 45 17.18 30.02 -2.76
N ASN A 46 16.53 30.01 -1.58
CA ASN A 46 16.66 28.92 -0.60
C ASN A 46 16.20 27.57 -1.18
N ILE A 47 15.06 27.58 -1.86
CA ILE A 47 14.49 26.38 -2.51
C ILE A 47 15.44 25.89 -3.61
N ALA A 48 15.86 26.78 -4.51
CA ALA A 48 16.76 26.46 -5.62
C ALA A 48 18.12 25.95 -5.13
N ALA A 49 18.69 26.56 -4.08
CA ALA A 49 19.94 26.11 -3.47
C ALA A 49 19.80 24.70 -2.86
N THR A 50 18.64 24.37 -2.29
CA THR A 50 18.37 23.03 -1.76
C THR A 50 18.24 22.02 -2.88
N PHE A 51 17.49 22.31 -3.94
CA PHE A 51 17.47 21.46 -5.15
C PHE A 51 18.88 21.28 -5.75
N GLY A 52 19.71 22.33 -5.74
CA GLY A 52 21.09 22.29 -6.21
C GLY A 52 22.00 21.32 -5.46
N GLN A 53 21.60 20.85 -4.27
CA GLN A 53 22.31 19.81 -3.50
C GLN A 53 21.93 18.38 -3.96
N GLY A 54 21.04 18.23 -4.95
CA GLY A 54 20.63 16.94 -5.51
C GLY A 54 19.33 16.37 -4.93
N TYR A 55 18.63 17.10 -4.06
CA TYR A 55 17.32 16.68 -3.57
C TYR A 55 16.24 16.83 -4.64
N ASN A 56 15.31 15.88 -4.72
CA ASN A 56 14.12 15.98 -5.59
C ASN A 56 12.87 16.45 -4.84
N VAL A 57 12.93 16.48 -3.51
CA VAL A 57 11.85 16.91 -2.63
C VAL A 57 12.42 17.83 -1.58
N VAL A 58 11.80 18.99 -1.39
CA VAL A 58 12.24 20.03 -0.46
C VAL A 58 11.09 20.40 0.45
N LEU A 59 11.23 20.12 1.74
CA LEU A 59 10.32 20.61 2.78
C LEU A 59 10.68 22.07 3.10
N LEU A 60 9.66 22.92 3.25
CA LEU A 60 9.81 24.35 3.48
C LEU A 60 9.43 24.67 4.93
N GLU A 61 10.36 25.23 5.70
CA GLU A 61 10.15 25.58 7.11
C GLU A 61 8.86 26.38 7.31
N ASN A 62 7.99 25.93 8.23
CA ASN A 62 6.70 26.56 8.56
C ASN A 62 5.77 26.84 7.35
N HIS A 63 5.95 26.15 6.22
CA HIS A 63 5.21 26.46 5.01
C HIS A 63 4.63 25.22 4.34
N GLY A 64 5.45 24.39 3.70
CA GLY A 64 4.92 23.36 2.82
C GLY A 64 6.03 22.56 2.17
N ILE A 65 5.87 22.27 0.89
CA ILE A 65 6.74 21.36 0.13
C ILE A 65 6.88 21.86 -1.31
N ALA A 66 8.06 21.67 -1.88
CA ALA A 66 8.34 21.78 -3.30
C ALA A 66 8.91 20.46 -3.81
N THR A 67 8.41 19.97 -4.94
CA THR A 67 8.85 18.70 -5.55
C THR A 67 9.30 18.94 -6.98
N GLY A 68 10.47 18.43 -7.32
CA GLY A 68 11.01 18.41 -8.68
C GLY A 68 10.78 17.07 -9.35
N GLY A 69 10.70 17.07 -10.68
CA GLY A 69 10.59 15.85 -11.48
C GLY A 69 10.85 16.11 -12.95
N SER A 70 11.20 15.06 -13.70
CA SER A 70 11.40 15.12 -15.17
C SER A 70 10.09 15.27 -15.95
N SER A 71 8.96 15.08 -15.28
CA SER A 71 7.61 15.29 -15.79
C SER A 71 6.68 15.75 -14.67
N LEU A 72 5.54 16.36 -15.02
CA LEU A 72 4.50 16.74 -14.07
C LEU A 72 4.05 15.55 -13.21
N LEU A 73 3.84 14.39 -13.84
CA LEU A 73 3.46 13.17 -13.13
C LEU A 73 4.53 12.77 -12.10
N SER A 74 5.81 12.75 -12.46
CA SER A 74 6.87 12.37 -11.52
C SER A 74 7.04 13.35 -10.35
N ALA A 75 6.77 14.65 -10.56
CA ALA A 75 6.76 15.63 -9.49
C ALA A 75 5.56 15.41 -8.55
N PHE A 76 4.38 15.17 -9.12
CA PHE A 76 3.16 14.86 -8.36
C PHE A 76 3.29 13.57 -7.55
N GLN A 77 3.84 12.51 -8.14
CA GLN A 77 4.09 11.23 -7.48
C GLN A 77 4.96 11.40 -6.22
N ARG A 78 5.98 12.26 -6.26
CA ARG A 78 6.81 12.57 -5.08
C ARG A 78 6.04 13.31 -3.99
N LEU A 79 5.20 14.26 -4.39
CA LEU A 79 4.37 15.03 -3.45
C LEU A 79 3.43 14.09 -2.68
N GLU A 80 2.70 13.26 -3.42
CA GLU A 80 1.72 12.36 -2.84
C GLU A 80 2.37 11.24 -2.02
N THR A 81 3.49 10.67 -2.51
CA THR A 81 4.22 9.62 -1.80
C THR A 81 4.78 10.15 -0.46
N LEU A 82 5.34 11.37 -0.45
CA LEU A 82 5.83 11.94 0.81
C LEU A 82 4.68 12.31 1.76
N ASP A 83 3.55 12.78 1.24
CA ASP A 83 2.36 13.02 2.07
C ASP A 83 1.80 11.73 2.69
N PHE A 84 1.75 10.64 1.92
CA PHE A 84 1.46 9.31 2.47
C PHE A 84 2.45 8.94 3.58
N CYS A 85 3.76 9.03 3.32
CA CYS A 85 4.80 8.72 4.29
C CYS A 85 4.63 9.52 5.60
N ALA A 86 4.40 10.83 5.50
CA ALA A 86 4.19 11.71 6.64
C ALA A 86 2.92 11.35 7.42
N ARG A 87 1.80 11.05 6.75
CA ARG A 87 0.56 10.60 7.40
C ARG A 87 0.81 9.31 8.18
N THR A 88 1.43 8.31 7.55
CA THR A 88 1.75 7.02 8.17
C THR A 88 2.66 7.19 9.39
N LEU A 89 3.72 8.00 9.29
CA LEU A 89 4.63 8.28 10.40
C LEU A 89 3.94 8.95 11.59
N ILE A 90 3.05 9.92 11.36
CA ILE A 90 2.29 10.57 12.43
C ILE A 90 1.45 9.53 13.19
N LYS A 91 0.80 8.62 12.46
CA LYS A 91 0.01 7.55 13.08
C LYS A 91 0.87 6.53 13.81
N ALA A 92 1.99 6.13 13.22
CA ALA A 92 2.93 5.20 13.81
C ALA A 92 3.53 5.71 15.13
N LYS A 93 3.83 7.03 15.22
CA LYS A 93 4.29 7.67 16.46
C LYS A 93 3.28 7.58 17.62
N LEU A 94 1.98 7.40 17.33
CA LEU A 94 0.95 7.18 18.35
C LEU A 94 0.89 5.71 18.81
N LEU A 95 1.41 4.78 18.02
CA LEU A 95 1.42 3.35 18.30
C LEU A 95 2.69 2.91 19.04
N GLY A 96 3.81 3.60 18.84
CA GLY A 96 5.06 3.33 19.53
C GLY A 96 6.29 3.56 18.65
N GLN A 97 7.29 2.71 18.83
CA GLN A 97 8.55 2.84 18.10
C GLN A 97 8.39 2.44 16.63
N VAL A 98 8.79 3.36 15.74
CA VAL A 98 8.82 3.16 14.29
C VAL A 98 10.03 2.32 13.91
N THR A 99 9.84 1.34 13.03
CA THR A 99 10.90 0.56 12.40
C THR A 99 11.26 1.17 11.03
N THR A 100 12.55 1.23 10.73
CA THR A 100 13.07 1.73 9.44
C THR A 100 13.93 0.65 8.78
N LEU A 101 14.09 0.77 7.46
CA LEU A 101 14.86 -0.18 6.67
C LEU A 101 16.28 0.33 6.42
N SER A 102 17.25 -0.56 6.50
CA SER A 102 18.62 -0.28 6.08
C SER A 102 18.74 -0.24 4.55
N PRO A 103 19.82 0.34 4.00
CA PRO A 103 20.06 0.32 2.55
C PRO A 103 20.06 -1.09 1.93
N SER A 104 20.53 -2.11 2.65
CA SER A 104 20.53 -3.49 2.14
C SER A 104 19.13 -4.12 2.14
N GLN A 105 18.25 -3.71 3.04
CA GLN A 105 16.85 -4.13 3.05
C GLN A 105 16.02 -3.44 1.97
N LEU A 106 16.39 -2.21 1.60
CA LEU A 106 15.74 -1.45 0.53
C LEU A 106 16.13 -1.91 -0.87
N ALA A 107 17.35 -2.44 -1.04
CA ALA A 107 17.92 -2.79 -2.34
C ALA A 107 17.07 -3.77 -3.19
N PRO A 108 16.45 -4.82 -2.64
CA PRO A 108 15.61 -5.74 -3.42
C PRO A 108 14.43 -5.04 -4.10
N PHE A 109 13.90 -3.95 -3.51
CA PHE A 109 12.86 -3.15 -4.15
C PHE A 109 13.39 -2.35 -5.34
N ALA A 110 14.68 -2.19 -5.59
CA ALA A 110 15.15 -1.61 -6.85
C ALA A 110 15.16 -2.64 -7.99
N GLU A 111 15.21 -3.93 -7.65
CA GLU A 111 15.38 -5.00 -8.62
C GLU A 111 14.01 -5.40 -9.21
N ASN A 112 13.83 -5.24 -10.51
CA ASN A 112 12.62 -5.67 -11.20
C ASN A 112 12.85 -7.04 -11.83
N HIS A 113 12.42 -8.09 -11.14
CA HIS A 113 12.62 -9.48 -11.55
C HIS A 113 11.46 -10.06 -12.40
N ASN A 114 10.54 -9.23 -12.88
CA ASN A 114 9.32 -9.69 -13.58
C ASN A 114 9.50 -9.77 -15.11
N ASN A 115 10.61 -10.35 -15.56
CA ASN A 115 10.83 -10.64 -16.97
C ASN A 115 10.11 -11.94 -17.35
N LEU A 116 8.84 -11.82 -17.73
CA LEU A 116 8.08 -12.94 -18.29
C LEU A 116 8.24 -13.02 -19.81
N PRO A 117 8.14 -14.23 -20.41
CA PRO A 117 7.91 -14.35 -21.84
C PRO A 117 6.63 -13.60 -22.21
N GLY A 118 6.65 -12.92 -23.36
CA GLY A 118 5.49 -12.21 -23.88
C GLY A 118 4.63 -13.11 -24.77
N PHE A 119 3.30 -12.97 -24.70
CA PHE A 119 2.38 -13.54 -25.69
C PHE A 119 1.49 -12.45 -26.30
N VAL A 120 1.06 -12.67 -27.54
CA VAL A 120 0.09 -11.80 -28.21
C VAL A 120 -1.31 -12.18 -27.72
N ALA A 121 -1.97 -11.27 -27.00
CA ALA A 121 -3.31 -11.51 -26.50
C ALA A 121 -4.34 -11.57 -27.65
N SER A 122 -5.26 -12.52 -27.55
CA SER A 122 -6.47 -12.58 -28.36
C SER A 122 -7.48 -11.52 -27.91
N LEU A 123 -8.59 -11.39 -28.64
CA LEU A 123 -9.73 -10.58 -28.17
C LEU A 123 -10.19 -11.05 -26.77
N PRO A 124 -10.46 -10.12 -25.84
CA PRO A 124 -10.83 -10.46 -24.47
C PRO A 124 -12.24 -11.05 -24.42
N SER A 125 -12.42 -12.07 -23.58
CA SER A 125 -13.75 -12.65 -23.33
C SER A 125 -14.67 -11.66 -22.61
N SER A 126 -15.98 -11.93 -22.56
CA SER A 126 -16.91 -11.12 -21.74
C SER A 126 -16.51 -11.08 -20.27
N ARG A 127 -16.05 -12.22 -19.73
CA ARG A 127 -15.60 -12.33 -18.35
C ARG A 127 -14.32 -11.51 -18.10
N GLU A 128 -13.38 -11.54 -19.04
CA GLU A 128 -12.16 -10.75 -18.94
C GLU A 128 -12.47 -9.25 -18.96
N ARG A 129 -13.36 -8.80 -19.87
CA ARG A 129 -13.79 -7.39 -19.93
C ARG A 129 -14.45 -6.93 -18.64
N GLU A 130 -15.35 -7.74 -18.09
CA GLU A 130 -15.99 -7.48 -16.79
C GLU A 130 -14.96 -7.35 -15.67
N LEU A 131 -14.00 -8.28 -15.55
CA LEU A 131 -12.98 -8.24 -14.51
C LEU A 131 -12.02 -7.06 -14.66
N ARG A 132 -11.63 -6.69 -15.89
CA ARG A 132 -10.82 -5.49 -16.13
C ARG A 132 -11.55 -4.24 -15.64
N GLN A 133 -12.85 -4.11 -15.93
CA GLN A 133 -13.66 -3.01 -15.42
C GLN A 133 -13.73 -3.01 -13.88
N GLN A 134 -14.01 -4.15 -13.27
CA GLN A 134 -14.07 -4.27 -11.79
C GLN A 134 -12.74 -3.87 -11.13
N ILE A 135 -11.61 -4.23 -11.73
CA ILE A 135 -10.28 -3.82 -11.25
C ILE A 135 -10.13 -2.30 -11.32
N VAL A 136 -10.42 -1.69 -12.48
CA VAL A 136 -10.31 -0.24 -12.69
C VAL A 136 -11.19 0.52 -11.69
N ASP A 137 -12.47 0.13 -11.57
CA ASP A 137 -13.43 0.75 -10.66
C ASP A 137 -12.94 0.73 -9.22
N ILE A 138 -12.40 -0.41 -8.76
CA ILE A 138 -11.92 -0.56 -7.39
C ILE A 138 -10.59 0.15 -7.17
N VAL A 139 -9.68 0.18 -8.16
CA VAL A 139 -8.44 0.96 -8.05
C VAL A 139 -8.76 2.45 -7.94
N HIS A 140 -9.67 2.97 -8.77
CA HIS A 140 -10.09 4.38 -8.71
C HIS A 140 -10.78 4.67 -7.37
N ARG A 141 -11.69 3.81 -6.91
CA ARG A 141 -12.34 3.95 -5.59
C ARG A 141 -11.34 3.91 -4.44
N ALA A 142 -10.35 3.01 -4.50
CA ALA A 142 -9.30 2.89 -3.49
C ALA A 142 -8.44 4.16 -3.42
N TYR A 143 -8.08 4.71 -4.58
CA TYR A 143 -7.34 5.95 -4.69
C TYR A 143 -8.13 7.14 -4.14
N ASP A 144 -9.40 7.30 -4.55
CA ASP A 144 -10.27 8.40 -4.11
C ASP A 144 -10.51 8.36 -2.58
N ARG A 145 -10.34 7.18 -1.95
CA ARG A 145 -10.41 6.99 -0.49
C ARG A 145 -9.06 7.01 0.23
N TYR A 146 -7.97 7.35 -0.45
CA TYR A 146 -6.59 7.35 0.08
C TYR A 146 -6.11 5.99 0.62
N LEU A 147 -6.65 4.89 0.09
CA LEU A 147 -6.16 3.53 0.38
C LEU A 147 -4.99 3.15 -0.51
N MET A 148 -4.88 3.80 -1.67
CA MET A 148 -3.79 3.69 -2.63
C MET A 148 -3.31 5.09 -3.01
N ILE A 149 -2.13 5.17 -3.61
CA ILE A 149 -1.52 6.41 -4.11
C ILE A 149 -1.05 6.20 -5.56
N SER A 150 -0.67 7.26 -6.25
CA SER A 150 -0.28 7.27 -7.67
C SER A 150 0.85 6.29 -8.01
N THR A 151 1.64 5.90 -7.02
CA THR A 151 2.85 5.09 -7.18
C THR A 151 2.71 3.68 -6.61
N GLU A 152 1.66 3.38 -5.85
CA GLU A 152 1.51 2.10 -5.16
C GLU A 152 0.05 1.68 -4.94
N GLY A 153 -0.18 0.38 -4.88
CA GLY A 153 -1.50 -0.21 -4.89
C GLY A 153 -1.61 -1.21 -6.03
N VAL A 154 -1.81 -2.47 -5.69
CA VAL A 154 -1.90 -3.55 -6.68
C VAL A 154 -3.22 -4.26 -6.49
N VAL A 155 -3.93 -4.46 -7.58
CA VAL A 155 -5.11 -5.31 -7.62
C VAL A 155 -4.87 -6.38 -8.68
N SER A 156 -5.23 -7.61 -8.34
CA SER A 156 -5.29 -8.70 -9.30
C SER A 156 -6.61 -9.45 -9.15
N ALA A 157 -7.10 -10.03 -10.25
CA ALA A 157 -8.25 -10.91 -10.21
C ALA A 157 -8.02 -12.16 -11.06
N ARG A 158 -8.34 -13.33 -10.50
CA ARG A 158 -8.29 -14.61 -11.21
C ARG A 158 -9.31 -14.61 -12.34
N LEU A 159 -8.84 -14.97 -13.53
CA LEU A 159 -9.70 -15.15 -14.71
C LEU A 159 -10.14 -16.61 -14.83
N ASP A 160 -9.20 -17.54 -14.68
CA ASP A 160 -9.41 -18.99 -14.67
C ASP A 160 -8.25 -19.72 -13.95
N ASP A 161 -8.18 -21.06 -14.07
CA ASP A 161 -7.15 -21.88 -13.43
C ASP A 161 -5.71 -21.57 -13.89
N ARG A 162 -5.56 -20.96 -15.08
CA ARG A 162 -4.27 -20.76 -15.75
C ARG A 162 -3.94 -19.28 -15.98
N SER A 163 -4.87 -18.37 -15.63
CA SER A 163 -4.71 -16.96 -15.91
C SER A 163 -5.35 -16.03 -14.89
N PHE A 164 -4.77 -14.85 -14.77
CA PHE A 164 -5.28 -13.76 -13.94
C PHE A 164 -4.89 -12.40 -14.54
N LEU A 165 -5.64 -11.37 -14.16
CA LEU A 165 -5.40 -9.99 -14.51
C LEU A 165 -4.69 -9.29 -13.35
N ILE A 166 -3.76 -8.38 -13.64
CA ILE A 166 -3.05 -7.59 -12.63
C ILE A 166 -2.82 -6.15 -13.11
N THR A 167 -2.89 -5.20 -12.18
CA THR A 167 -2.57 -3.81 -12.46
C THR A 167 -1.12 -3.65 -12.98
N PRO A 168 -0.86 -2.70 -13.89
CA PRO A 168 0.47 -2.47 -14.43
C PRO A 168 1.41 -1.82 -13.42
N THR A 169 2.72 -1.88 -13.70
CA THR A 169 3.74 -1.13 -12.98
C THR A 169 3.94 0.28 -13.57
N GLY A 170 4.23 1.26 -12.73
CA GLY A 170 4.66 2.61 -13.16
C GLY A 170 3.56 3.51 -13.73
N MET A 171 2.30 3.14 -13.59
CA MET A 171 1.16 3.96 -14.00
C MET A 171 0.45 4.55 -12.78
N ASP A 172 -0.05 5.77 -12.94
CA ASP A 172 -0.89 6.43 -11.95
C ASP A 172 -2.18 5.64 -11.71
N ARG A 173 -2.45 5.33 -10.44
CA ARG A 173 -3.63 4.53 -10.06
C ARG A 173 -4.93 5.25 -10.39
N ARG A 174 -4.96 6.58 -10.42
CA ARG A 174 -6.17 7.31 -10.78
C ARG A 174 -6.42 7.39 -12.29
N SER A 175 -5.38 7.17 -13.10
CA SER A 175 -5.41 7.29 -14.56
C SER A 175 -5.33 5.93 -15.28
N VAL A 176 -5.31 4.81 -14.55
CA VAL A 176 -5.28 3.47 -15.15
C VAL A 176 -6.61 3.15 -15.82
N GLU A 177 -6.57 2.64 -17.05
CA GLU A 177 -7.75 2.25 -17.82
C GLU A 177 -7.79 0.74 -18.09
N ILE A 178 -8.90 0.26 -18.67
CA ILE A 178 -9.17 -1.16 -18.95
C ILE A 178 -8.05 -1.80 -19.79
N GLU A 179 -7.56 -1.04 -20.77
CA GLU A 179 -6.53 -1.44 -21.71
C GLU A 179 -5.16 -1.56 -21.06
N ASP A 180 -4.93 -0.93 -19.90
CA ASP A 180 -3.65 -0.97 -19.21
C ASP A 180 -3.48 -2.21 -18.33
N ILE A 181 -4.60 -2.82 -17.93
CA ILE A 181 -4.58 -4.05 -17.13
C ILE A 181 -3.83 -5.16 -17.90
N VAL A 182 -2.99 -5.90 -17.18
CA VAL A 182 -2.08 -6.88 -17.78
C VAL A 182 -2.65 -8.27 -17.56
N LEU A 183 -2.83 -9.01 -18.65
CA LEU A 183 -3.16 -10.44 -18.57
C LEU A 183 -1.90 -11.28 -18.35
N ILE A 184 -1.95 -12.14 -17.35
CA ILE A 184 -0.96 -13.21 -17.11
C ILE A 184 -1.63 -14.53 -17.44
N ARG A 185 -1.00 -15.34 -18.29
CA ARG A 185 -1.50 -16.66 -18.69
C ARG A 185 -0.32 -17.62 -18.79
N ASP A 186 -0.40 -18.75 -18.11
CA ASP A 186 0.62 -19.81 -18.21
C ASP A 186 2.06 -19.34 -17.91
N GLY A 187 2.20 -18.43 -16.93
CA GLY A 187 3.48 -17.82 -16.60
C GLY A 187 4.02 -16.86 -17.66
N GLN A 188 3.22 -16.47 -18.65
CA GLN A 188 3.55 -15.48 -19.67
C GLN A 188 2.76 -14.19 -19.44
N GLY A 189 3.34 -13.06 -19.80
CA GLY A 189 2.71 -11.75 -19.73
C GLY A 189 2.21 -11.27 -21.08
N GLU A 190 1.15 -10.46 -21.08
CA GLU A 190 0.66 -9.80 -22.28
C GLU A 190 1.75 -8.91 -22.91
N ALA A 191 2.09 -9.17 -24.18
CA ALA A 191 3.17 -8.50 -24.88
C ALA A 191 2.94 -6.98 -24.97
N GLY A 192 4.00 -6.20 -24.73
CA GLY A 192 3.95 -4.74 -24.73
C GLY A 192 3.50 -4.11 -23.40
N LYS A 193 3.03 -4.91 -22.45
CA LYS A 193 2.65 -4.45 -21.11
C LYS A 193 3.62 -4.95 -20.04
N ARG A 194 3.63 -4.27 -18.90
CA ARG A 194 4.48 -4.62 -17.75
C ARG A 194 3.61 -4.82 -16.51
N PRO A 195 3.51 -6.05 -15.97
CA PRO A 195 2.72 -6.31 -14.77
C PRO A 195 3.35 -5.65 -13.55
N SER A 196 2.55 -5.54 -12.48
CA SER A 196 3.02 -5.09 -11.16
C SER A 196 4.26 -5.86 -10.68
N ARG A 197 5.06 -5.21 -9.83
CA ARG A 197 6.22 -5.78 -9.16
C ARG A 197 5.86 -6.96 -8.25
N SER A 198 4.67 -6.93 -7.64
CA SER A 198 4.16 -8.00 -6.78
C SER A 198 3.63 -9.22 -7.53
N LEU A 199 3.78 -9.29 -8.86
CA LEU A 199 3.34 -10.41 -9.70
C LEU A 199 3.65 -11.79 -9.09
N ARG A 200 4.90 -12.04 -8.71
CA ARG A 200 5.33 -13.34 -8.17
C ARG A 200 4.62 -13.71 -6.86
N LEU A 201 4.33 -12.72 -6.03
CA LEU A 201 3.57 -12.91 -4.80
C LEU A 201 2.13 -13.30 -5.11
N HIS A 202 1.46 -12.55 -6.00
CA HIS A 202 0.07 -12.83 -6.38
C HIS A 202 -0.07 -14.19 -7.07
N ASP A 203 0.86 -14.55 -7.96
CA ASP A 203 0.93 -15.85 -8.64
C ASP A 203 1.13 -17.01 -7.65
N ALA A 204 2.02 -16.88 -6.66
CA ALA A 204 2.21 -17.88 -5.61
C ALA A 204 0.92 -18.10 -4.79
N ILE A 205 0.23 -17.01 -4.41
CA ILE A 205 -1.04 -17.08 -3.69
C ILE A 205 -2.11 -17.79 -4.51
N TYR A 206 -2.24 -17.45 -5.80
CA TYR A 206 -3.23 -18.09 -6.67
C TYR A 206 -2.95 -19.58 -6.90
N ARG A 207 -1.69 -20.02 -6.95
CA ARG A 207 -1.37 -21.45 -7.06
C ARG A 207 -1.73 -22.21 -5.78
N GLN A 208 -1.46 -21.63 -4.62
CA GLN A 208 -1.73 -22.24 -3.33
C GLN A 208 -3.23 -22.27 -2.99
N HIS A 209 -3.98 -21.25 -3.42
CA HIS A 209 -5.37 -21.04 -3.02
C HIS A 209 -6.32 -20.94 -4.22
N PRO A 210 -6.79 -22.09 -4.78
CA PRO A 210 -7.69 -22.11 -5.93
C PRO A 210 -9.03 -21.38 -5.72
N HIS A 211 -9.47 -21.24 -4.46
CA HIS A 211 -10.73 -20.60 -4.10
C HIS A 211 -10.66 -19.06 -4.03
N LEU A 212 -9.44 -18.48 -3.99
CA LEU A 212 -9.25 -17.04 -3.99
C LEU A 212 -9.26 -16.51 -5.43
N ASN A 213 -10.02 -15.44 -5.65
CA ASN A 213 -10.18 -14.82 -6.96
C ASN A 213 -9.74 -13.36 -7.02
N CYS A 214 -9.40 -12.74 -5.90
CA CYS A 214 -8.84 -11.41 -5.89
C CYS A 214 -7.84 -11.24 -4.75
N ILE A 215 -6.72 -10.60 -5.05
CA ILE A 215 -5.65 -10.23 -4.11
C ILE A 215 -5.35 -8.76 -4.31
N MET A 216 -5.25 -8.01 -3.20
CA MET A 216 -4.86 -6.60 -3.19
C MET A 216 -3.68 -6.38 -2.25
N THR A 217 -2.74 -5.53 -2.66
CA THR A 217 -1.73 -4.95 -1.76
C THR A 217 -1.85 -3.45 -1.79
N ALA A 218 -1.87 -2.82 -0.63
CA ALA A 218 -2.14 -1.39 -0.53
C ALA A 218 -1.33 -0.75 0.59
N GLN A 219 -1.02 0.53 0.39
CA GLN A 219 -0.32 1.37 1.35
C GLN A 219 -1.32 2.38 1.93
N SER A 220 -2.25 1.87 2.73
CA SER A 220 -3.23 2.71 3.43
C SER A 220 -2.63 3.24 4.75
N PRO A 221 -2.73 4.55 5.07
CA PRO A 221 -1.93 5.16 6.14
C PRO A 221 -2.04 4.53 7.53
N HIS A 222 -3.24 4.14 7.97
CA HIS A 222 -3.45 3.65 9.34
C HIS A 222 -3.06 2.18 9.47
N ALA A 223 -3.45 1.32 8.52
CA ALA A 223 -3.04 -0.09 8.53
C ALA A 223 -1.51 -0.22 8.35
N THR A 224 -0.93 0.59 7.47
CA THR A 224 0.53 0.60 7.26
C THR A 224 1.28 1.13 8.48
N ALA A 225 0.67 1.99 9.31
CA ALA A 225 1.28 2.42 10.58
C ALA A 225 1.54 1.23 11.53
N TYR A 226 0.65 0.24 11.57
CA TYR A 226 0.90 -1.02 12.28
C TYR A 226 2.01 -1.85 11.61
N ALA A 227 2.10 -1.82 10.28
CA ALA A 227 3.15 -2.54 9.55
C ALA A 227 4.57 -1.96 9.75
N ILE A 228 4.69 -0.70 10.19
CA ILE A 228 5.99 -0.04 10.45
C ILE A 228 6.27 0.14 11.96
N THR A 229 5.54 -0.56 12.82
CA THR A 229 5.75 -0.53 14.28
C THR A 229 5.71 -1.95 14.85
N THR A 230 6.02 -2.09 16.13
CA THR A 230 5.86 -3.36 16.87
C THR A 230 4.47 -3.49 17.51
N ALA A 231 3.57 -2.53 17.27
CA ALA A 231 2.23 -2.55 17.84
C ALA A 231 1.38 -3.66 17.22
N ARG A 232 0.53 -4.27 18.05
CA ARG A 232 -0.40 -5.32 17.61
C ARG A 232 -1.67 -4.69 17.06
N PHE A 233 -2.05 -5.05 15.84
CA PHE A 233 -3.36 -4.72 15.28
C PHE A 233 -4.40 -5.74 15.78
N ASP A 234 -5.14 -5.39 16.83
CA ASP A 234 -6.14 -6.29 17.42
C ASP A 234 -7.56 -6.04 16.86
N THR A 235 -8.03 -6.99 16.06
CA THR A 235 -9.35 -6.96 15.42
C THR A 235 -10.48 -7.30 16.39
N LYS A 236 -10.20 -7.87 17.57
CA LYS A 236 -11.18 -8.28 18.60
C LYS A 236 -11.70 -7.09 19.41
N THR A 237 -11.75 -5.91 18.81
CA THR A 237 -12.17 -4.64 19.42
C THR A 237 -13.46 -4.12 18.80
N ILE A 238 -13.76 -4.54 17.56
CA ILE A 238 -14.93 -4.17 16.79
C ILE A 238 -15.48 -5.47 16.16
N PRO A 239 -16.76 -5.83 16.36
CA PRO A 239 -17.31 -7.10 15.86
C PRO A 239 -17.13 -7.29 14.36
N GLU A 240 -17.47 -6.27 13.55
CA GLU A 240 -17.37 -6.31 12.09
C GLU A 240 -15.93 -6.49 11.62
N SER A 241 -14.97 -5.88 12.32
CA SER A 241 -13.54 -6.04 12.05
C SER A 241 -13.09 -7.46 12.30
N TYR A 242 -13.48 -8.06 13.43
CA TYR A 242 -13.13 -9.43 13.73
C TYR A 242 -13.78 -10.42 12.76
N ILE A 243 -15.05 -10.22 12.39
CA ILE A 243 -15.76 -11.08 11.44
C ILE A 243 -15.05 -11.09 10.08
N LEU A 244 -14.68 -9.91 9.57
CA LEU A 244 -14.18 -9.78 8.20
C LEU A 244 -12.66 -10.00 8.07
N LEU A 245 -11.89 -9.52 9.03
CA LEU A 245 -10.42 -9.51 8.99
C LEU A 245 -9.81 -10.70 9.73
N ARG A 246 -10.53 -11.27 10.72
CA ARG A 246 -10.06 -12.36 11.58
C ARG A 246 -8.71 -12.01 12.22
N ASP A 247 -7.76 -12.94 12.28
CA ASP A 247 -6.43 -12.67 12.82
C ASP A 247 -5.52 -12.09 11.72
N ILE A 248 -4.81 -10.99 12.00
CA ILE A 248 -3.91 -10.32 11.05
C ILE A 248 -2.44 -10.56 11.46
N PRO A 249 -1.76 -11.57 10.91
CA PRO A 249 -0.34 -11.77 11.16
C PRO A 249 0.52 -10.72 10.45
N VAL A 250 1.71 -10.49 11.01
CA VAL A 250 2.74 -9.63 10.42
C VAL A 250 3.82 -10.50 9.79
N ILE A 251 4.04 -10.31 8.50
CA ILE A 251 5.07 -10.98 7.72
C ILE A 251 6.36 -10.15 7.77
N PRO A 252 7.53 -10.77 8.05
CA PRO A 252 8.80 -10.07 8.03
C PRO A 252 9.11 -9.42 6.67
N HIS A 253 9.74 -8.25 6.73
CA HIS A 253 10.16 -7.52 5.53
C HIS A 253 11.08 -8.38 4.65
N GLY A 254 10.87 -8.32 3.33
CA GLY A 254 11.69 -9.00 2.34
C GLY A 254 11.17 -10.37 1.92
N THR A 255 10.29 -10.98 2.73
CA THR A 255 9.66 -12.28 2.42
C THR A 255 8.94 -12.24 1.07
N GLN A 256 8.32 -11.11 0.71
CA GLN A 256 7.63 -10.91 -0.57
C GLN A 256 8.54 -11.00 -1.80
N TYR A 257 9.85 -10.78 -1.62
CA TYR A 257 10.85 -10.86 -2.69
C TYR A 257 11.52 -12.24 -2.76
N THR A 258 11.84 -12.81 -1.60
CA THR A 258 12.69 -14.00 -1.50
C THR A 258 11.91 -15.30 -1.36
N ASP A 259 10.76 -15.27 -0.68
CA ASP A 259 9.94 -16.44 -0.36
C ASP A 259 8.43 -16.12 -0.38
N PRO A 260 7.86 -15.80 -1.56
CA PRO A 260 6.44 -15.52 -1.68
C PRO A 260 5.56 -16.72 -1.29
N GLN A 261 6.09 -17.95 -1.33
CA GLN A 261 5.35 -19.15 -0.94
C GLN A 261 5.02 -19.12 0.55
N ARG A 262 5.95 -18.69 1.41
CA ARG A 262 5.68 -18.53 2.84
C ARG A 262 4.53 -17.56 3.14
N ILE A 263 4.37 -16.50 2.34
CA ILE A 263 3.23 -15.59 2.46
C ILE A 263 1.94 -16.30 2.04
N ALA A 264 1.97 -17.04 0.93
CA ALA A 264 0.85 -17.84 0.49
C ALA A 264 0.43 -18.89 1.55
N ASP A 265 1.38 -19.57 2.19
CA ASP A 265 1.11 -20.58 3.22
C ASP A 265 0.48 -19.98 4.49
N THR A 266 0.68 -18.68 4.75
CA THR A 266 0.08 -17.98 5.89
C THR A 266 -1.38 -17.60 5.63
N LEU A 267 -1.78 -17.37 4.38
CA LEU A 267 -3.17 -17.04 4.06
C LEU A 267 -4.09 -18.23 4.35
N SER A 268 -5.21 -17.94 5.01
CA SER A 268 -6.25 -18.92 5.30
C SER A 268 -7.60 -18.23 5.55
N ALA A 269 -8.67 -19.00 5.73
CA ALA A 269 -9.96 -18.46 6.16
C ALA A 269 -9.88 -17.71 7.51
N ARG A 270 -8.93 -18.09 8.39
CA ARG A 270 -8.65 -17.42 9.67
C ARG A 270 -7.69 -16.24 9.55
N GLN A 271 -6.97 -16.12 8.44
CA GLN A 271 -5.97 -15.09 8.18
C GLN A 271 -6.10 -14.57 6.73
N PRO A 272 -7.23 -13.94 6.37
CA PRO A 272 -7.46 -13.45 5.01
C PRO A 272 -6.75 -12.12 4.71
N VAL A 273 -6.24 -11.46 5.75
CA VAL A 273 -5.53 -10.18 5.68
C VAL A 273 -4.18 -10.32 6.40
N LEU A 274 -3.13 -9.80 5.79
CA LEU A 274 -1.77 -9.82 6.33
C LEU A 274 -1.20 -8.40 6.35
N LEU A 275 -0.32 -8.10 7.29
CA LEU A 275 0.59 -6.95 7.19
C LEU A 275 1.95 -7.45 6.73
N ILE A 276 2.58 -6.76 5.78
CA ILE A 276 3.97 -7.01 5.42
C ILE A 276 4.80 -5.87 6.02
N GLN A 277 5.72 -6.21 6.91
CA GLN A 277 6.49 -5.25 7.68
C GLN A 277 7.22 -4.27 6.76
N ASN A 278 7.10 -2.97 7.07
CA ASN A 278 7.72 -1.90 6.30
C ASN A 278 7.35 -1.91 4.80
N ASP A 279 6.15 -2.37 4.44
CA ASP A 279 5.73 -2.47 3.04
C ASP A 279 4.26 -2.10 2.82
N CYS A 280 3.31 -2.98 3.21
CA CYS A 280 1.90 -2.81 2.87
C CYS A 280 0.95 -3.66 3.74
N VAL A 281 -0.36 -3.43 3.57
CA VAL A 281 -1.41 -4.39 3.92
C VAL A 281 -1.76 -5.24 2.68
N LEU A 282 -1.92 -6.54 2.86
CA LEU A 282 -2.36 -7.48 1.84
C LEU A 282 -3.75 -8.03 2.21
N THR A 283 -4.70 -7.97 1.29
CA THR A 283 -6.03 -8.56 1.44
C THR A 283 -6.30 -9.59 0.34
N SER A 284 -7.07 -10.60 0.68
CA SER A 284 -7.52 -11.64 -0.24
C SER A 284 -9.04 -11.77 -0.23
N GLY A 285 -9.64 -12.32 -1.28
CA GLY A 285 -11.09 -12.50 -1.37
C GLY A 285 -11.53 -13.44 -2.50
N ARG A 286 -12.76 -13.97 -2.41
CA ARG A 286 -13.38 -14.79 -3.46
C ARG A 286 -14.00 -13.94 -4.56
N THR A 287 -14.14 -12.64 -4.33
CA THR A 287 -14.56 -11.62 -5.31
C THR A 287 -13.69 -10.38 -5.14
N VAL A 288 -13.69 -9.50 -6.14
CA VAL A 288 -13.00 -8.21 -6.06
C VAL A 288 -13.54 -7.37 -4.89
N LEU A 289 -14.87 -7.37 -4.72
CA LEU A 289 -15.51 -6.62 -3.64
C LEU A 289 -15.14 -7.17 -2.24
N GLU A 290 -15.10 -8.49 -2.05
CA GLU A 290 -14.72 -9.08 -0.75
C GLU A 290 -13.28 -8.70 -0.33
N ALA A 291 -12.33 -8.72 -1.29
CA ALA A 291 -10.96 -8.31 -1.03
C ALA A 291 -10.86 -6.80 -0.72
N PHE A 292 -11.69 -5.99 -1.39
CA PHE A 292 -11.76 -4.55 -1.16
C PHE A 292 -12.40 -4.18 0.17
N ASP A 293 -13.51 -4.84 0.54
CA ASP A 293 -14.19 -4.61 1.83
C ASP A 293 -13.23 -4.90 2.99
N ARG A 294 -12.41 -5.96 2.88
CA ARG A 294 -11.34 -6.25 3.84
C ARG A 294 -10.32 -5.11 3.93
N LEU A 295 -9.96 -4.48 2.81
CA LEU A 295 -9.02 -3.36 2.81
C LEU A 295 -9.64 -2.12 3.48
N GLU A 296 -10.89 -1.79 3.15
CA GLU A 296 -11.60 -0.66 3.75
C GLU A 296 -11.78 -0.86 5.26
N VAL A 297 -12.18 -2.06 5.69
CA VAL A 297 -12.38 -2.38 7.11
C VAL A 297 -11.04 -2.44 7.84
N ALA A 298 -9.96 -2.95 7.24
CA ALA A 298 -8.62 -2.92 7.85
C ALA A 298 -8.17 -1.48 8.13
N GLU A 299 -8.29 -0.58 7.15
CA GLU A 299 -7.92 0.82 7.33
C GLU A 299 -8.82 1.52 8.37
N PHE A 300 -10.14 1.31 8.29
CA PHE A 300 -11.11 1.87 9.24
C PHE A 300 -10.83 1.42 10.68
N SER A 301 -10.57 0.12 10.87
CA SER A 301 -10.31 -0.44 12.19
C SER A 301 -9.00 0.06 12.75
N ALA A 302 -7.93 0.08 11.94
CA ALA A 302 -6.64 0.62 12.33
C ALA A 302 -6.77 2.07 12.78
N ARG A 303 -7.50 2.90 12.02
CA ARG A 303 -7.79 4.29 12.37
C ARG A 303 -8.51 4.42 13.70
N SER A 304 -9.59 3.66 13.90
CA SER A 304 -10.40 3.69 15.12
C SER A 304 -9.56 3.35 16.35
N LEU A 305 -8.67 2.36 16.25
CA LEU A 305 -7.78 1.96 17.33
C LEU A 305 -6.71 3.02 17.64
N ILE A 306 -6.11 3.62 16.61
CA ILE A 306 -5.14 4.72 16.78
C ILE A 306 -5.80 5.92 17.45
N GLU A 307 -7.01 6.30 17.02
CA GLU A 307 -7.74 7.44 17.58
C GLU A 307 -8.21 7.16 19.02
N THR A 308 -8.49 5.89 19.36
CA THR A 308 -8.86 5.50 20.74
C THR A 308 -7.77 5.84 21.75
N ALA A 309 -6.50 5.74 21.37
CA ALA A 309 -5.37 6.07 22.26
C ALA A 309 -5.37 7.54 22.74
N ALA A 310 -6.01 8.45 21.99
CA ALA A 310 -6.18 9.84 22.40
C ALA A 310 -7.34 10.06 23.40
N ILE A 311 -8.23 9.06 23.55
CA ILE A 311 -9.41 9.12 24.42
C ILE A 311 -9.18 8.30 25.70
N GLY A 312 -8.62 7.10 25.59
CA GLY A 312 -8.41 6.20 26.72
C GLY A 312 -7.80 4.85 26.34
N ALA A 313 -7.87 3.90 27.27
CA ALA A 313 -7.35 2.55 27.06
C ALA A 313 -8.28 1.72 26.15
N LEU A 314 -7.68 0.86 25.33
CA LEU A 314 -8.40 -0.13 24.53
C LEU A 314 -9.06 -1.17 25.44
N VAL A 315 -10.33 -1.48 25.17
CA VAL A 315 -11.09 -2.53 25.85
C VAL A 315 -11.57 -3.54 24.81
N PRO A 316 -10.88 -4.69 24.64
CA PRO A 316 -11.27 -5.71 23.69
C PRO A 316 -12.59 -6.41 24.06
N ILE A 317 -13.23 -7.00 23.06
CA ILE A 317 -14.35 -7.92 23.20
C ILE A 317 -13.88 -9.17 23.95
N GLY A 318 -14.68 -9.63 24.92
CA GLY A 318 -14.36 -10.81 25.72
C GLY A 318 -14.37 -12.11 24.91
N GLU A 319 -13.63 -13.10 25.38
CA GLU A 319 -13.50 -14.40 24.71
C GLU A 319 -14.85 -15.14 24.57
N ALA A 320 -15.81 -14.88 25.46
CA ALA A 320 -17.15 -15.48 25.36
C ALA A 320 -17.93 -14.88 24.18
N GLU A 321 -17.94 -13.56 24.06
CA GLU A 321 -18.60 -12.84 22.98
C GLU A 321 -17.92 -13.10 21.63
N ILE A 322 -16.59 -13.28 21.62
CA ILE A 322 -15.86 -13.73 20.42
C ILE A 322 -16.35 -15.11 19.97
N ARG A 323 -16.53 -16.08 20.90
CA ARG A 323 -17.08 -17.39 20.55
C ARG A 323 -18.51 -17.29 20.02
N ASP A 324 -19.34 -16.42 20.60
CA ASP A 324 -20.70 -16.19 20.12
C ASP A 324 -20.70 -15.65 18.68
N LEU A 325 -19.78 -14.74 18.34
CA LEU A 325 -19.57 -14.27 16.97
C LEU A 325 -19.12 -15.40 16.04
N GLU A 326 -18.19 -16.24 16.48
CA GLU A 326 -17.70 -17.37 15.68
C GLU A 326 -18.82 -18.35 15.34
N VAL A 327 -19.72 -18.63 16.29
CA VAL A 327 -20.90 -19.48 16.06
C VAL A 327 -21.92 -18.78 15.16
N ALA A 328 -22.30 -17.54 15.47
CA ALA A 328 -23.33 -16.81 14.75
C ALA A 328 -23.01 -16.58 13.27
N PHE A 329 -21.73 -16.35 12.94
CA PHE A 329 -21.26 -16.08 11.58
C PHE A 329 -20.58 -17.29 10.93
N SER A 330 -20.63 -18.47 11.54
CA SER A 330 -20.03 -19.71 11.02
C SER A 330 -18.53 -19.56 10.69
N LEU A 331 -17.77 -18.92 11.60
CA LEU A 331 -16.35 -18.62 11.42
C LEU A 331 -15.42 -19.72 11.97
N VAL A 332 -16.01 -20.79 12.51
CA VAL A 332 -15.29 -21.98 12.97
C VAL A 332 -14.95 -22.83 11.75
N VAL A 333 -13.80 -22.53 11.14
CA VAL A 333 -13.15 -23.32 10.07
C VAL A 333 -11.76 -23.68 10.53
#